data_AF-A0A081BM05-F1
#
_entry.id   AF-A0A081BM05-F1
#
_cell.length_a   1.000
_cell.length_b   1.000
_cell.length_c   1.000
_cell.angle_alpha   90.00
_cell.angle_beta   90.00
_cell.angle_gamma   90.00
#
_symmetry.space_group_name_H-M   'P 1'
#
loop_
_entity.id
_entity.type
_entity.pdbx_description
1 polymer ?
#
loop_
_entity_poly.entity_id
_entity_poly.type
_entity_poly.pdbx_seq_one_letter_code
_entity_poly.pdbx_strand_id
1 'polypeptide(L)' 'MKEKKEQFAKAMLFHYALWLYRSQKLSLGKAAELAGQTHLIFIQSLQANGEPVFDYEETLLDEMIEHAKTTPIIKK' A
#
# COMPACT_ATOMS: atom_id res chain seq x y z
N MET A 1 -9.75 -29.19 -6.63
CA MET A 1 -8.28 -29.00 -6.73
C MET A 1 -7.88 -27.62 -7.27
N LYS A 2 -8.52 -27.08 -8.32
CA LYS A 2 -8.23 -25.73 -8.84
C LYS A 2 -8.45 -24.61 -7.81
N GLU A 3 -9.58 -24.63 -7.12
CA GLU A 3 -9.92 -23.63 -6.09
C GLU A 3 -8.86 -23.53 -4.98
N LYS A 4 -8.30 -24.66 -4.54
CA LYS A 4 -7.20 -24.70 -3.56
C LYS A 4 -5.92 -24.04 -4.08
N LYS A 5 -5.62 -24.17 -5.38
CA LYS A 5 -4.45 -23.54 -6.00
C LYS A 5 -4.62 -22.02 -6.13
N GLU A 6 -5.81 -21.57 -6.50
CA GLU A 6 -6.13 -20.14 -6.59
C GLU A 6 -6.10 -19.46 -5.22
N GLN A 7 -6.66 -20.10 -4.20
CA GLN A 7 -6.58 -19.62 -2.82
C GLN A 7 -5.12 -19.54 -2.33
N PHE A 8 -4.30 -20.55 -2.64
CA PHE A 8 -2.88 -20.55 -2.31
C PHE A 8 -2.13 -19.40 -3.01
N ALA A 9 -2.37 -19.21 -4.31
CA ALA A 9 -1.74 -18.12 -5.07
C ALA A 9 -2.12 -16.74 -4.51
N LYS A 10 -3.40 -16.53 -4.15
CA LYS A 10 -3.86 -15.29 -3.52
C LYS A 10 -3.17 -15.05 -2.17
N ALA A 11 -3.04 -16.08 -1.34
CA ALA A 11 -2.33 -15.97 -0.06
C ALA A 11 -0.85 -15.61 -0.24
N MET A 12 -0.17 -16.26 -1.19
CA MET A 12 1.22 -15.95 -1.56
C MET A 12 1.39 -14.50 -1.98
N LEU A 13 0.54 -14.00 -2.89
CA LEU A 13 0.58 -12.61 -3.36
C LEU A 13 0.35 -11.62 -2.23
N PHE A 14 -0.62 -11.90 -1.36
CA PHE A 14 -0.90 -11.06 -0.18
C PHE A 14 0.33 -10.98 0.74
N HIS A 15 0.92 -12.12 1.11
CA HIS A 15 2.10 -12.12 2.00
C HIS A 15 3.32 -11.46 1.37
N TYR A 16 3.52 -11.62 0.06
CA TYR A 16 4.60 -10.95 -0.65
C TYR A 16 4.40 -9.43 -0.74
N ALA A 17 3.17 -8.99 -1.04
CA ALA A 17 2.80 -7.58 -1.02
C ALA A 17 3.00 -6.96 0.37
N LEU A 18 2.61 -7.69 1.43
CA LEU A 18 2.80 -7.26 2.81
C LEU A 18 4.28 -7.12 3.16
N TRP A 19 5.13 -8.08 2.76
CA TRP A 19 6.57 -7.98 2.99
C TRP A 19 7.20 -6.78 2.27
N LEU A 20 6.81 -6.52 1.02
CA LEU A 20 7.28 -5.37 0.26
C LEU A 20 6.80 -4.04 0.84
N TYR A 21 5.56 -3.98 1.31
CA TYR A 21 5.01 -2.82 2.02
C TYR A 21 5.81 -2.52 3.30
N ARG A 22 6.00 -3.52 4.17
CA ARG A 22 6.80 -3.40 5.39
C ARG A 22 8.25 -2.99 5.12
N SER A 23 8.80 -3.41 3.98
CA SER A 23 10.17 -3.07 3.56
C SER A 23 10.25 -1.74 2.81
N GLN A 24 9.16 -0.96 2.78
CA GLN A 24 9.04 0.33 2.09
C GLN A 24 9.39 0.26 0.60
N LYS A 25 9.27 -0.93 -0.02
CA LYS A 25 9.51 -1.15 -1.45
C LYS A 25 8.27 -0.89 -2.29
N LEU A 26 7.09 -0.97 -1.69
CA LEU A 26 5.82 -0.62 -2.31
C LEU A 26 5.04 0.34 -1.42
N SER A 27 4.41 1.33 -2.05
CA SER A 27 3.38 2.12 -1.39
C SER A 27 2.15 1.25 -1.09
N LEU A 28 1.30 1.71 -0.17
CA LEU A 28 0.03 1.05 0.18
C LEU A 28 -0.79 0.68 -1.05
N GLY A 29 -0.86 1.59 -2.04
CA GLY A 29 -1.63 1.36 -3.25
C GLY A 29 -1.05 0.28 -4.16
N LYS A 30 0.27 0.29 -4.37
CA LYS A 30 0.94 -0.73 -5.18
C LYS A 30 0.93 -2.11 -4.50
N ALA A 31 0.97 -2.15 -3.17
CA ALA A 31 0.85 -3.40 -2.42
C ALA A 31 -0.57 -3.99 -2.53
N ALA A 32 -1.60 -3.15 -2.47
CA ALA A 32 -2.99 -3.58 -2.69
C ALA A 32 -3.19 -4.15 -4.10
N GLU A 33 -2.68 -3.47 -5.13
CA GLU A 33 -2.73 -3.93 -6.51
C GLU A 33 -2.07 -5.32 -6.68
N LEU A 34 -0.86 -5.50 -6.12
CA LEU A 34 -0.14 -6.78 -6.15
C LEU A 34 -0.90 -7.91 -5.45
N ALA A 35 -1.59 -7.59 -4.35
CA ALA A 35 -2.45 -8.54 -3.64
C ALA A 35 -3.79 -8.82 -4.37
N GLY A 36 -4.08 -8.13 -5.47
CA GLY A 36 -5.37 -8.20 -6.16
C GLY A 36 -6.52 -7.62 -5.33
N GLN A 37 -6.23 -6.63 -4.50
CA GLN A 37 -7.17 -5.99 -3.57
C GLN A 37 -7.34 -4.51 -3.88
N THR A 38 -8.47 -3.93 -3.45
CA THR A 38 -8.62 -2.48 -3.41
C THR A 38 -7.84 -1.91 -2.23
N HIS A 39 -7.52 -0.61 -2.25
CA HIS A 39 -6.85 0.06 -1.13
C HIS A 39 -7.56 -0.19 0.21
N LEU A 40 -8.90 -0.06 0.23
CA LEU A 40 -9.68 -0.25 1.45
C LEU A 40 -9.60 -1.68 1.99
N ILE A 41 -9.64 -2.69 1.11
CA ILE A 41 -9.53 -4.10 1.53
C ILE A 41 -8.13 -4.41 2.06
N PHE A 42 -7.10 -3.83 1.43
CA PHE A 42 -5.73 -4.02 1.90
C PHE A 42 -5.51 -3.36 3.27
N ILE A 43 -6.06 -2.16 3.49
CA ILE A 43 -6.06 -1.48 4.80
C ILE A 43 -6.73 -2.33 5.88
N GLN A 44 -7.92 -2.88 5.60
CA GLN A 44 -8.60 -3.78 6.54
C GLN A 44 -7.77 -5.02 6.85
N SER A 45 -7.07 -5.55 5.85
CA SER A 45 -6.17 -6.69 6.02
C SER A 45 -4.98 -6.33 6.91
N LEU A 46 -4.39 -5.14 6.76
CA LEU A 46 -3.33 -4.63 7.65
C LEU A 46 -3.82 -4.54 9.09
N GLN A 47 -4.98 -3.94 9.32
CA GLN A 47 -5.59 -3.83 10.66
C GLN A 47 -5.82 -5.20 11.31
N ALA A 48 -6.34 -6.16 10.55
CA ALA A 48 -6.58 -7.52 11.04
C ALA A 48 -5.27 -8.27 11.41
N ASN A 49 -4.14 -7.89 10.81
CA ASN A 49 -2.83 -8.47 11.08
C ASN A 49 -2.02 -7.66 12.11
N GLY A 50 -2.59 -6.59 12.68
CA GLY A 50 -1.88 -5.71 13.64
C GLY A 50 -0.81 -4.83 13.00
N GLU A 51 -0.90 -4.60 11.69
CA GLU A 51 0.06 -3.81 10.94
C GLU A 51 -0.30 -2.32 10.96
N PRO A 52 0.70 -1.43 11.02
CA PRO A 52 0.47 0.00 10.84
C PRO A 52 -0.09 0.26 9.43
N VAL A 53 -1.24 0.92 9.37
CA VAL A 53 -1.91 1.30 8.11
C VAL A 53 -1.26 2.52 7.47
N PHE A 54 -0.71 3.37 8.32
CA PHE A 54 -0.01 4.59 7.95
C PHE A 54 1.34 4.55 8.65
N ASP A 55 2.36 4.11 7.92
CA ASP A 55 3.71 4.57 8.18
C ASP A 55 3.79 5.93 7.48
N TYR A 56 3.66 7.03 8.23
CA TYR A 56 4.01 8.35 7.73
C TYR A 56 5.54 8.40 7.62
N GLU A 57 6.09 7.57 6.75
CA GLU A 57 7.49 7.59 6.38
C GLU A 57 7.74 8.93 5.69
N GLU A 58 8.79 9.61 6.14
CA GLU A 58 9.18 10.98 5.77
C GLU A 58 9.03 11.25 4.27
N THR A 59 9.26 10.23 3.44
CA THR A 59 9.07 10.24 1.98
C THR A 59 7.69 10.71 1.50
N LEU A 60 6.57 10.30 2.10
CA LEU A 60 5.24 10.77 1.70
C LEU A 60 5.04 12.24 2.10
N LEU A 61 5.56 12.61 3.27
CA LEU A 61 5.57 14.00 3.72
C LEU A 61 6.41 14.86 2.79
N ASP A 62 7.57 14.37 2.38
CA ASP A 62 8.50 15.02 1.46
C ASP A 62 7.89 15.17 0.07
N GLU A 63 7.25 14.13 -0.47
CA GLU A 63 6.53 14.21 -1.74
C GLU A 63 5.40 15.24 -1.69
N MET A 64 4.64 15.30 -0.59
CA MET A 64 3.60 16.32 -0.38
C MET A 64 4.19 17.73 -0.26
N ILE A 65 5.34 17.88 0.42
CA ILE A 65 6.06 19.15 0.56
C ILE A 65 6.61 19.62 -0.79
N GLU A 66 7.21 18.74 -1.57
CA GLU A 66 7.74 19.05 -2.91
C GLU A 66 6.63 19.44 -3.89
N HIS A 67 5.49 18.74 -3.85
CA HIS A 67 4.31 19.14 -4.63
C HIS A 67 3.76 20.49 -4.19
N ALA A 68 3.74 20.79 -2.89
CA ALA A 68 3.29 22.08 -2.38
C ALA A 68 4.20 23.23 -2.84
N LYS A 69 5.52 23.03 -2.93
CA LYS A 69 6.49 24.02 -3.42
C LYS A 69 6.32 24.37 -4.90
N THR A 70 5.90 23.41 -5.71
CA THR A 70 5.79 23.56 -7.17
C THR A 70 4.41 24.01 -7.62
N THR A 71 3.42 24.03 -6.71
CA THR A 71 2.07 24.50 -7.02
C THR A 71 2.06 26.03 -7.11
N PRO A 72 1.79 26.64 -8.28
CA PRO A 72 1.78 28.08 -8.41
C PRO A 72 0.66 28.67 -7.57
N ILE A 73 1.01 29.58 -6.65
CA ILE A 73 0.04 30.34 -5.87
C ILE A 73 -0.68 31.27 -6.85
N ILE A 74 -1.88 30.89 -7.27
CA ILE A 74 -2.75 31.78 -8.05
C ILE A 74 -3.19 32.89 -7.09
N LYS A 75 -2.46 34.01 -7.10
CA LYS A 75 -2.90 35.23 -6.42
C LYS A 75 -4.14 35.74 -7.16
N LYS A 76 -5.29 35.72 -6.46
CA LYS A 76 -6.52 36.38 -6.90
C LYS A 76 -6.32 37.88 -7.03
#